data_AF-A0A0V0GQ61-F1
#
_entry.id   AF-A0A0V0GQ61-F1
#
_cell.length_a   1.000
_cell.length_b   1.000
_cell.length_c   1.000
_cell.angle_alpha   90.00
_cell.angle_beta   90.00
_cell.angle_gamma   90.00
#
_symmetry.space_group_name_H-M   'P 1'
#
loop_
_entity.id
_entity.type
_entity.pdbx_description
1 polymer ?
#
loop_
_entity_poly.entity_id
_entity_poly.type
_entity_poly.pdbx_seq_one_letter_code
_entity_poly.pdbx_strand_id
1 'polypeptide(L)' 'KVLILKGCLNLATFPESLGDLEELEELYAGNTAIRRLPDSMIKLNRLKILSLKRRRKIKSEFATDMIFPCAYYGLKD' A
#
# COMPACT_ATOMS: atom_id res chain seq x y z
N LYS A 1 -13.87 1.05 -8.96
CA LYS A 1 -12.94 2.15 -9.35
C LYS A 1 -11.57 1.99 -8.68
N VAL A 2 -10.49 2.54 -9.26
CA VAL A 2 -9.11 2.39 -8.74
C VAL A 2 -8.49 3.77 -8.45
N LEU A 3 -7.85 3.92 -7.29
CA LEU A 3 -7.10 5.13 -6.89
C LEU A 3 -5.65 4.77 -6.55
N ILE A 4 -4.70 5.44 -7.21
CA ILE A 4 -3.27 5.20 -7.05
C ILE A 4 -2.60 6.46 -6.51
N LEU A 5 -2.05 6.36 -5.31
CA LEU A 5 -1.32 7.40 -4.58
C LEU A 5 0.08 6.91 -4.18
N LYS A 6 0.59 5.91 -4.91
CA LYS A 6 1.87 5.28 -4.63
C LYS A 6 3.01 6.27 -4.83
N GLY A 7 3.91 6.37 -3.86
CA GLY A 7 5.09 7.24 -3.94
C GLY A 7 4.85 8.70 -3.56
N CYS A 8 3.63 9.06 -3.10
CA CYS A 8 3.36 10.37 -2.53
C CYS A 8 3.99 10.49 -1.13
N LEU A 9 5.28 10.82 -1.07
CA LEU A 9 6.07 10.84 0.17
C LEU A 9 5.56 11.85 1.20
N ASN A 10 4.93 12.94 0.76
CA ASN A 10 4.38 13.98 1.65
C ASN A 10 2.95 13.69 2.10
N LEU A 11 2.30 12.67 1.55
CA LEU A 11 0.94 12.31 1.93
C LEU A 11 1.00 11.55 3.27
N ALA A 12 0.76 12.27 4.36
CA ALA A 12 0.83 11.75 5.73
C ALA A 12 -0.51 11.25 6.28
N THR A 13 -1.61 11.79 5.74
CA THR A 13 -3.00 11.45 6.09
C THR A 13 -3.85 11.50 4.83
N PHE A 14 -4.98 10.81 4.84
CA PHE A 14 -6.03 11.04 3.85
C PHE A 14 -7.05 12.04 4.41
N PRO A 15 -7.72 12.81 3.54
CA PRO A 15 -8.86 13.62 3.95
C PRO A 15 -10.07 12.73 4.28
N GLU A 16 -10.98 13.21 5.12
CA GLU A 16 -12.25 12.51 5.41
C GLU A 16 -13.14 12.35 4.16
N SER A 17 -12.97 13.21 3.16
CA SER A 17 -13.66 13.08 1.87
C SER A 17 -13.22 11.85 1.07
N LEU A 18 -12.16 11.13 1.47
CA LEU A 18 -11.83 9.84 0.88
C LEU A 18 -12.98 8.86 1.03
N GLY A 19 -13.70 8.89 2.16
CA GLY A 19 -14.84 8.00 2.41
C GLY A 19 -16.06 8.27 1.53
N ASP A 20 -16.13 9.41 0.86
CA ASP A 20 -17.22 9.74 -0.07
C ASP A 20 -17.05 9.01 -1.43
N LEU A 21 -15.91 8.33 -1.63
CA LEU A 21 -15.65 7.52 -2.81
C LEU A 21 -16.29 6.12 -2.68
N GLU A 22 -17.60 6.04 -2.48
CA GLU A 22 -18.33 4.78 -2.21
C GLU A 22 -18.14 3.69 -3.29
N GLU A 23 -17.84 4.10 -4.53
CA GLU A 23 -17.58 3.23 -5.68
C GLU A 23 -16.09 2.83 -5.83
N LEU A 24 -15.24 3.20 -4.86
CA LEU A 24 -13.83 2.83 -4.84
C LEU A 24 -13.67 1.35 -4.50
N GLU A 25 -12.97 0.63 -5.37
CA GLU A 25 -12.74 -0.81 -5.24
C GLU A 25 -11.28 -1.11 -4.90
N GLU A 26 -10.34 -0.27 -5.34
CA GLU A 26 -8.92 -0.50 -5.11
C GLU A 26 -8.19 0.81 -4.74
N LEU A 27 -7.40 0.77 -3.67
CA LEU A 27 -6.58 1.88 -3.19
C LEU A 27 -5.12 1.45 -3.02
N TYR A 28 -4.23 2.06 -3.81
CA TYR A 28 -2.79 1.82 -3.74
C TYR A 28 -2.05 3.06 -3.24
N ALA A 29 -1.69 3.10 -1.96
CA ALA A 29 -0.93 4.20 -1.33
C ALA A 29 0.38 3.71 -0.69
N GLY A 30 1.02 2.72 -1.32
CA GLY A 30 2.37 2.28 -0.94
C GLY A 30 3.42 3.38 -1.12
N ASN A 31 4.53 3.29 -0.40
CA ASN A 31 5.58 4.33 -0.41
C ASN A 31 5.08 5.76 -0.12
N THR A 32 4.10 5.90 0.78
CA THR A 32 3.63 7.21 1.25
C THR A 32 4.05 7.44 2.70
N ALA A 33 3.86 8.66 3.23
CA ALA A 33 4.07 8.94 4.65
C ALA A 33 2.94 8.41 5.55
N ILE A 34 1.81 7.97 4.97
CA ILE A 34 0.58 7.59 5.66
C ILE A 34 0.84 6.65 6.84
N ARG A 35 0.36 7.05 8.01
CA ARG A 35 0.44 6.26 9.26
C ARG A 35 -0.91 5.85 9.80
N ARG A 36 -1.96 6.60 9.47
CA ARG A 36 -3.33 6.38 9.91
C ARG A 36 -4.27 6.60 8.73
N LEU A 37 -5.36 5.84 8.73
CA LEU A 37 -6.46 5.97 7.78
C LEU A 37 -7.57 6.78 8.46
N PRO A 38 -8.34 7.59 7.70
CA PRO A 38 -9.43 8.38 8.24
C PRO A 38 -10.59 7.46 8.63
N ASP A 39 -11.41 7.90 9.59
CA ASP A 39 -12.51 7.06 10.11
C ASP A 39 -13.59 6.85 9.02
N SER A 40 -13.79 7.84 8.16
CA SER A 40 -14.64 7.76 6.96
C SER A 40 -14.26 6.64 5.98
N MET A 41 -13.06 6.05 6.09
CA MET A 41 -12.70 4.89 5.27
C MET A 41 -13.65 3.69 5.49
N ILE A 42 -14.36 3.66 6.62
CA ILE A 42 -15.44 2.69 6.90
C ILE A 42 -16.59 2.76 5.88
N LYS A 43 -16.78 3.90 5.21
CA LYS A 43 -17.83 4.09 4.19
C LYS A 43 -17.49 3.45 2.84
N LEU A 44 -16.23 3.05 2.64
CA LEU A 44 -15.77 2.43 1.39
C LEU A 44 -16.21 0.96 1.28
N ASN A 45 -17.52 0.74 1.24
CA ASN A 45 -18.13 -0.59 1.29
C ASN A 45 -17.80 -1.47 0.09
N ARG A 46 -17.41 -0.87 -1.04
CA ARG A 46 -16.99 -1.60 -2.25
C ARG A 46 -15.49 -1.85 -2.34
N LEU A 47 -14.69 -1.41 -1.35
CA LEU A 47 -13.24 -1.54 -1.38
C LEU A 47 -12.83 -3.02 -1.21
N LYS A 48 -12.21 -3.55 -2.26
CA LYS A 48 -11.69 -4.93 -2.32
C LYS A 48 -10.20 -4.98 -2.02
N ILE A 49 -9.46 -3.96 -2.42
CA ILE A 49 -7.99 -3.92 -2.29
C ILE A 49 -7.53 -2.64 -1.61
N LEU A 50 -6.71 -2.80 -0.56
CA LEU A 50 -5.98 -1.71 0.10
C LEU A 50 -4.50 -2.07 0.19
N SER A 51 -3.64 -1.29 -0.47
CA SER A 51 -2.19 -1.50 -0.46
C SER A 51 -1.45 -0.30 0.11
N LEU A 52 -0.91 -0.45 1.32
CA LEU A 52 -0.08 0.54 2.01
C LEU A 52 1.39 0.13 2.10
N LYS A 53 1.82 -0.77 1.20
CA LYS A 53 3.16 -1.37 1.25
C LYS A 53 4.24 -0.28 1.18
N ARG A 54 5.00 -0.12 2.25
CA ARG A 54 6.24 0.65 2.25
C ARG A 54 7.36 -0.21 1.66
N ARG A 55 8.12 0.32 0.71
CA ARG A 55 9.45 -0.23 0.41
C ARG A 55 10.28 -0.04 1.67
N ARG A 56 10.67 -1.14 2.30
CA ARG A 56 11.81 -1.11 3.23
C ARG A 56 12.98 -0.61 2.40
N LYS A 57 13.53 0.57 2.74
CA LYS A 57 14.87 0.91 2.29
C LYS A 57 15.74 -0.21 2.84
N ILE A 58 16.17 -1.12 1.98
CA ILE A 58 17.25 -2.02 2.35
C ILE A 58 18.42 -1.06 2.60
N LYS A 59 18.81 -0.87 3.85
CA LYS A 59 20.09 -0.23 4.16
C LYS A 59 21.11 -1.22 3.62
N SER A 60 21.64 -0.96 2.43
CA SER A 60 22.80 -1.69 1.94
C SER A 60 23.99 -1.20 2.76
N GLU A 61 24.19 -1.78 3.94
CA GLU A 61 25.51 -1.78 4.57
C GLU A 61 26.11 -3.18 4.61
N PHE A 62 25.40 -4.23 4.18
CA PHE A 62 26.02 -5.52 3.87
C PHE A 62 25.31 -6.18 2.69
N ALA A 63 25.80 -5.89 1.48
CA ALA A 63 25.55 -6.71 0.32
C ALA A 63 26.45 -7.96 0.40
N THR A 64 26.16 -8.93 1.26
CA THR A 64 26.80 -10.27 1.19
C THR A 64 25.92 -11.45 1.62
N ASP A 65 24.95 -11.31 2.51
CA ASP A 65 24.17 -12.49 2.95
C ASP A 65 22.95 -12.78 2.06
N MET A 66 23.16 -12.69 0.74
CA MET A 66 22.32 -13.37 -0.24
C MET A 66 22.53 -14.89 -0.11
N ILE A 67 21.89 -15.50 0.89
CA ILE A 67 21.35 -16.83 0.69
C ILE A 67 19.86 -16.61 0.47
N PHE A 68 19.46 -16.56 -0.80
CA PHE A 68 18.09 -16.88 -1.19
C PHE A 68 18.05 -18.42 -1.29
N PRO A 69 17.51 -19.16 -0.31
CA PRO A 69 17.12 -20.54 -0.60
C PRO A 69 16.08 -20.47 -1.71
N CYS A 70 16.25 -21.29 -2.74
CA CYS A 70 15.58 -21.30 -4.04
C CYS A 70 14.03 -21.46 -4.03
N ALA A 71 13.32 -21.11 -2.96
CA ALA A 71 11.85 -21.22 -2.88
C ALA A 71 11.13 -20.01 -3.53
N TYR A 72 11.52 -19.66 -4.75
CA TYR A 72 10.75 -18.79 -5.64
C TYR A 72 10.63 -19.51 -6.99
N TYR A 73 9.66 -20.43 -7.11
CA TYR A 73 8.89 -20.77 -8.31
C TYR A 73 7.83 -21.82 -7.92
N GLY A 74 6.53 -21.49 -8.04
CA GLY A 74 5.37 -22.36 -7.80
C GLY A 74 4.50 -21.90 -6.62
N LEU A 75 3.18 -21.66 -6.72
CA LEU A 75 2.20 -21.99 -7.74
C LEU A 75 1.15 -20.85 -7.87
N LYS A 76 0.89 -20.44 -9.11
CA LYS A 76 -0.47 -20.28 -9.61
C LYS A 76 -0.78 -21.57 -10.35
N ASP A 77 -1.64 -22.39 -9.76
CA ASP A 77 -2.78 -23.10 -10.35
C ASP A 77 -3.51 -23.81 -9.18
#